data_AF-A0A8D8C696-F1
#
_entry.id   AF-A0A8D8C696-F1
#
_cell.length_a   1.000
_cell.length_b   1.000
_cell.length_c   1.000
_cell.angle_alpha   90.00
_cell.angle_beta   90.00
_cell.angle_gamma   90.00
#
_symmetry.space_group_name_H-M   'P 1'
#
loop_
_entity.id
_entity.type
_entity.pdbx_description
1 polymer ?
#
loop_
_entity_poly.entity_id
_entity_poly.type
_entity_poly.pdbx_seq_one_letter_code
_entity_poly.pdbx_strand_id
1 'polypeptide(L)'
;RVGGGQTNEVFTVNFLRSTIENIIAEANPVHKFELEVQQQRGSMLFDYISYPMTSAYQGVQNVLVKITPASGPEPEHYLMLSSHFDSVAQSPGAGDDGTMTVVMLEVLRQLSLDSTAYQHGVVFVFN
;
A
#
# COMPACT_ATOMS: atom_id res chain seq x y z
N ARG A 1 -4.77 -7.85 12.70
CA ARG A 1 -3.70 -6.88 12.43
C ARG A 1 -4.23 -5.51 12.84
N VAL A 2 -4.47 -5.32 14.13
CA VAL A 2 -5.21 -4.12 14.61
C VAL A 2 -4.29 -2.91 14.55
N GLY A 3 -4.79 -1.79 14.00
CA GLY A 3 -4.06 -0.53 13.97
C GLY A 3 -3.51 -0.15 15.35
N GLY A 4 -2.27 0.33 15.39
CA GLY A 4 -1.52 0.64 16.62
C GLY A 4 -0.92 -0.57 17.34
N GLY A 5 -1.26 -1.80 16.94
CA GLY A 5 -0.66 -3.02 17.49
C GLY A 5 0.64 -3.41 16.80
N GLN A 6 1.55 -4.11 17.50
CA GLN A 6 2.84 -4.56 16.96
C GLN A 6 2.69 -5.39 15.67
N THR A 7 1.64 -6.21 15.59
CA THR A 7 1.35 -6.99 14.38
C THR A 7 1.09 -6.10 13.17
N ASN A 8 0.40 -4.96 13.34
CA ASN A 8 0.12 -4.03 12.26
C ASN A 8 1.35 -3.19 11.91
N GLU A 9 1.84 -2.43 12.90
CA GLU A 9 2.85 -1.38 12.68
C GLU A 9 4.25 -1.95 12.36
N VAL A 10 4.58 -3.14 12.86
CA VAL A 10 5.92 -3.72 12.69
C VAL A 10 5.88 -4.89 11.73
N PHE A 11 5.11 -5.93 12.05
CA PHE A 11 5.18 -7.18 11.29
C PHE A 11 4.55 -7.06 9.90
N THR A 12 3.35 -6.48 9.78
CA THR A 12 2.71 -6.30 8.47
C THR A 12 3.49 -5.33 7.60
N VAL A 13 3.94 -4.19 8.13
CA VAL A 13 4.76 -3.22 7.37
C VAL A 13 6.05 -3.85 6.85
N ASN A 14 6.78 -4.58 7.70
CA ASN A 14 8.01 -5.28 7.28
C ASN A 14 7.73 -6.38 6.26
N PHE A 15 6.62 -7.11 6.41
CA PHE A 15 6.20 -8.12 5.43
C PHE A 15 5.93 -7.48 4.06
N LEU A 16 5.12 -6.40 4.02
CA LEU A 16 4.82 -5.69 2.78
C LEU A 16 6.10 -5.15 2.13
N ARG A 17 6.94 -4.45 2.90
CA ARG A 17 8.20 -3.88 2.42
C ARG A 17 9.10 -4.97 1.82
N SER A 18 9.38 -6.03 2.57
CA SER A 18 10.29 -7.10 2.10
C SER A 18 9.72 -7.86 0.91
N THR A 19 8.40 -8.08 0.86
CA THR A 19 7.73 -8.69 -0.30
C THR A 19 7.88 -7.81 -1.54
N ILE A 20 7.65 -6.51 -1.42
CA ILE A 20 7.79 -5.57 -2.53
C ILE A 20 9.26 -5.46 -2.97
N GLU A 21 10.22 -5.42 -2.04
CA GLU A 21 11.66 -5.43 -2.36
C GLU A 21 12.04 -6.67 -3.18
N ASN A 22 11.51 -7.86 -2.83
CA ASN A 22 11.71 -9.09 -3.60
C ASN A 22 11.08 -9.01 -5.00
N ILE A 23 9.86 -8.45 -5.11
CA ILE A 23 9.21 -8.25 -6.41
C ILE A 23 10.04 -7.31 -7.31
N ILE A 24 10.60 -6.23 -6.74
CA ILE A 24 11.44 -5.28 -7.47
C ILE A 24 12.76 -5.95 -7.91
N ALA A 25 13.34 -6.81 -7.08
CA ALA A 25 14.60 -7.49 -7.39
C ALA A 25 14.48 -8.45 -8.60
N GLU A 26 13.29 -8.99 -8.86
CA GLU A 26 13.01 -9.88 -10.00
C GLU A 26 12.36 -9.16 -11.19
N ALA A 27 12.13 -7.84 -11.09
CA ALA A 27 11.38 -7.08 -12.07
C ALA A 27 12.11 -6.94 -13.42
N ASN A 28 11.33 -6.77 -14.48
CA ASN A 28 11.83 -6.48 -15.81
C ASN A 28 12.49 -5.09 -15.83
N PRO A 29 13.71 -4.93 -16.40
CA PRO A 29 14.42 -3.65 -16.43
C PRO A 29 13.76 -2.55 -17.27
N VAL A 30 12.68 -2.84 -18.01
CA VAL A 30 11.86 -1.82 -18.67
C VAL A 30 11.08 -0.94 -17.68
N HIS A 31 11.01 -1.34 -16.41
CA HIS A 31 10.31 -0.63 -15.34
C HIS A 31 11.27 -0.04 -14.29
N LYS A 32 10.93 1.16 -13.81
CA LYS A 32 11.54 1.83 -12.66
C LYS A 32 10.58 1.80 -11.49
N PHE A 33 11.12 1.59 -10.29
CA PHE A 33 10.35 1.49 -9.05
C PHE A 33 10.79 2.53 -8.03
N GLU A 34 9.83 3.07 -7.29
CA GLU A 34 10.08 3.87 -6.08
C GLU A 34 9.22 3.30 -4.95
N LEU A 35 9.87 2.84 -3.86
CA LEU A 35 9.24 2.29 -2.68
C LEU A 35 9.44 3.25 -1.50
N GLU A 36 8.34 3.64 -0.85
CA GLU A 36 8.34 4.55 0.29
C GLU A 36 7.45 3.98 1.41
N VAL A 37 7.91 4.11 2.66
CA VAL A 37 7.05 3.92 3.84
C VAL A 37 6.79 5.29 4.45
N GLN A 38 5.56 5.77 4.30
CA GLN A 38 5.14 7.06 4.85
C GLN A 38 4.60 6.88 6.26
N GLN A 39 4.87 7.85 7.13
CA GLN A 39 4.30 7.90 8.47
C GLN A 39 3.47 9.17 8.64
N GLN A 40 2.20 9.01 9.01
CA GLN A 40 1.23 10.09 9.09
C GLN A 40 0.62 10.23 10.48
N ARG A 41 0.07 11.40 10.75
CA ARG A 41 -0.69 11.73 11.96
C ARG A 41 -1.90 12.55 11.57
N GLY A 42 -3.00 12.39 12.29
CA GLY A 42 -4.22 13.14 11.98
C GLY A 42 -5.33 12.88 12.98
N SER A 43 -6.44 13.57 12.82
CA SER A 43 -7.66 13.30 13.56
C SER A 43 -8.88 13.49 12.67
N MET A 44 -9.92 12.75 12.98
CA MET A 44 -11.21 12.81 12.30
C MET A 44 -12.30 12.89 13.35
N LEU A 45 -13.14 13.93 13.24
CA LEU A 45 -14.37 14.03 14.02
C LEU A 45 -15.46 13.25 13.30
N PHE A 46 -16.01 12.25 13.99
CA PHE A 46 -17.25 11.59 13.64
C PHE A 46 -18.39 12.23 14.43
N ASP A 47 -19.15 13.12 13.76
CA ASP A 47 -20.25 13.87 14.36
C ASP A 47 -21.54 13.03 14.44
N TYR A 48 -21.50 11.91 15.17
CA TYR A 48 -22.68 11.10 15.41
C TYR A 48 -23.65 11.84 16.34
N ILE A 49 -24.93 11.89 15.95
CA ILE A 49 -26.00 12.66 16.64
C ILE A 49 -26.04 12.41 18.16
N SER A 50 -25.76 11.19 18.61
CA SER A 50 -25.87 10.80 20.03
C SER A 50 -24.54 10.58 20.74
N TYR A 51 -23.42 10.51 20.00
CA TYR A 51 -22.09 10.18 20.55
C TYR A 51 -20.99 10.71 19.62
N PRO A 52 -20.80 12.04 19.52
CA PRO A 52 -19.71 12.57 18.70
C PRO A 52 -18.38 12.00 19.21
N MET A 53 -17.57 11.48 18.29
CA MET A 53 -16.30 10.83 18.61
C MET A 53 -15.19 11.41 17.74
N THR A 54 -14.10 11.84 18.35
CA THR A 54 -12.88 12.18 17.61
C THR A 54 -11.95 10.99 17.64
N SER A 55 -11.67 10.43 16.46
CA SER A 55 -10.58 9.46 16.30
C SER A 55 -9.29 10.23 16.02
N ALA A 56 -8.25 9.99 16.82
CA ALA A 56 -6.93 10.56 16.61
C ALA A 56 -5.95 9.43 16.30
N TYR A 57 -5.18 9.60 15.24
CA TYR A 57 -4.22 8.63 14.75
C TYR A 57 -2.82 9.23 14.83
N GLN A 58 -1.90 8.46 15.39
CA GLN A 58 -0.50 8.86 15.50
C GLN A 58 0.38 7.74 14.99
N GLY A 59 1.22 8.07 14.01
CA GLY A 59 2.22 7.15 13.50
C GLY A 59 1.68 6.08 12.56
N VAL A 60 0.50 6.29 11.96
CA VAL A 60 -0.06 5.39 10.93
C VAL A 60 0.90 5.31 9.77
N GLN A 61 1.18 4.09 9.31
CA GLN A 61 2.14 3.84 8.26
C GLN A 61 1.43 3.43 6.96
N ASN A 62 1.85 4.02 5.85
CA ASN A 62 1.45 3.57 4.51
C ASN A 62 2.68 3.03 3.79
N VAL A 63 2.55 1.91 3.08
CA VAL A 63 3.59 1.38 2.19
C VAL A 63 3.17 1.70 0.75
N LEU A 64 3.98 2.50 0.06
CA LEU A 64 3.70 2.95 -1.29
C LEU A 64 4.75 2.38 -2.25
N VAL A 65 4.31 1.88 -3.39
CA VAL A 65 5.22 1.53 -4.49
C VAL A 65 4.69 2.08 -5.81
N LYS A 66 5.55 2.82 -6.50
CA LYS A 66 5.28 3.42 -7.81
C LYS A 66 6.04 2.67 -8.88
N ILE A 67 5.36 2.33 -9.98
CA ILE A 67 5.94 1.78 -11.21
C ILE A 67 5.87 2.86 -12.29
N THR A 68 7.00 3.15 -12.93
CA THR A 68 7.07 3.98 -14.15
C THR A 68 7.98 3.34 -15.20
N PRO A 69 7.97 3.80 -16.46
CA PRO A 69 8.95 3.36 -17.46
C PRO A 69 10.37 3.70 -17.03
N ALA A 70 11.31 2.77 -17.22
CA ALA A 70 12.73 3.02 -16.90
C ALA A 70 13.42 3.98 -17.89
N SER A 71 12.83 4.18 -19.06
CA SER A 71 13.34 5.06 -20.12
C SER A 71 12.24 5.96 -20.65
N GLY A 72 12.62 7.17 -21.04
CA GLY A 72 11.70 8.20 -21.52
C GLY A 72 11.36 9.24 -20.45
N PRO A 73 10.41 10.14 -20.76
CA PRO A 73 9.95 11.15 -19.80
C PRO A 73 9.13 10.50 -18.67
N GLU A 74 9.08 11.15 -17.51
CA GLU A 74 8.19 10.71 -16.44
C GLU A 74 6.72 10.81 -16.87
N PRO A 75 5.87 9.84 -16.52
CA PRO A 75 4.46 9.88 -16.87
C PRO A 75 3.73 11.09 -16.26
N GLU A 76 2.85 11.71 -17.03
CA GLU A 76 1.96 12.80 -16.57
C GLU A 76 0.72 12.29 -15.83
N HIS A 77 0.37 11.01 -16.02
CA HIS A 77 -0.85 10.40 -15.48
C HIS A 77 -0.53 9.10 -14.77
N TYR A 78 -1.29 8.85 -13.70
CA TYR A 78 -1.11 7.70 -12.81
C TYR A 78 -2.44 7.02 -12.52
N LEU A 79 -2.43 5.68 -12.49
CA LEU A 79 -3.48 4.89 -11.88
C LEU A 79 -3.08 4.59 -10.43
N MET A 80 -3.95 4.90 -9.48
CA MET A 80 -3.74 4.54 -8.07
C MET A 80 -4.60 3.32 -7.71
N LEU A 81 -3.96 2.31 -7.12
CA LEU A 81 -4.59 1.14 -6.52
C LEU A 81 -4.36 1.20 -5.01
N SER A 82 -5.42 1.01 -4.23
CA SER A 82 -5.36 1.09 -2.77
C SER A 82 -6.05 -0.10 -2.13
N SER A 83 -5.45 -0.63 -1.07
CA SER A 83 -6.06 -1.59 -0.15
C SER A 83 -5.56 -1.31 1.25
N HIS A 84 -6.40 -1.52 2.27
CA HIS A 84 -5.96 -1.31 3.64
C HIS A 84 -5.40 -2.61 4.25
N PHE A 85 -4.38 -2.52 5.09
CA PHE A 85 -3.71 -3.67 5.70
C PHE A 85 -3.92 -3.78 7.22
N ASP A 86 -4.67 -2.88 7.83
CA ASP A 86 -5.11 -3.06 9.21
C ASP A 86 -6.36 -3.98 9.26
N SER A 87 -6.82 -4.24 10.48
CA SER A 87 -8.06 -4.97 10.74
C SER A 87 -8.73 -4.42 11.98
N VAL A 88 -10.03 -4.69 12.11
CA VAL A 88 -10.73 -4.47 13.38
C VAL A 88 -10.19 -5.39 14.49
N ALA A 89 -10.44 -5.02 15.75
CA ALA A 89 -10.00 -5.79 16.91
C ALA A 89 -10.70 -7.16 17.04
N GLN A 90 -11.90 -7.27 16.47
CA GLN A 90 -12.79 -8.43 16.66
C GLN A 90 -12.57 -9.53 15.61
N SER A 91 -11.71 -9.31 14.61
CA SER A 91 -11.52 -10.25 13.50
C SER A 91 -10.10 -10.22 12.94
N PRO A 92 -9.58 -11.36 12.41
CA PRO A 92 -8.32 -11.38 11.66
C PRO A 92 -8.33 -10.51 10.39
N GLY A 93 -9.50 -10.20 9.83
CA GLY A 93 -9.64 -9.36 8.63
C GLY A 93 -9.18 -10.04 7.34
N ALA A 94 -9.55 -11.32 7.13
CA ALA A 94 -9.14 -12.06 5.94
C ALA A 94 -9.84 -11.55 4.67
N GLY A 95 -11.16 -11.35 4.73
CA GLY A 95 -11.92 -10.74 3.63
C GLY A 95 -11.87 -9.21 3.60
N ASP A 96 -11.53 -8.59 4.73
CA ASP A 96 -11.54 -7.14 4.95
C ASP A 96 -10.29 -6.73 5.75
N ASP A 97 -9.16 -6.40 5.10
CA ASP A 97 -8.95 -6.43 3.64
C ASP A 97 -7.69 -7.24 3.23
N GLY A 98 -7.43 -8.33 3.97
CA GLY A 98 -6.28 -9.19 3.74
C GLY A 98 -6.25 -9.82 2.33
N THR A 99 -7.41 -10.18 1.79
CA THR A 99 -7.50 -10.78 0.44
C THR A 99 -7.13 -9.77 -0.63
N MET A 100 -7.67 -8.54 -0.58
CA MET A 100 -7.33 -7.53 -1.59
C MET A 100 -5.89 -7.07 -1.46
N THR A 101 -5.34 -6.98 -0.24
CA THR A 101 -3.91 -6.72 -0.03
C THR A 101 -3.04 -7.73 -0.79
N VAL A 102 -3.34 -9.02 -0.69
CA VAL A 102 -2.58 -10.07 -1.38
C VAL A 102 -2.82 -10.06 -2.90
N VAL A 103 -4.05 -9.83 -3.35
CA VAL A 103 -4.35 -9.66 -4.78
C VAL A 103 -3.58 -8.48 -5.36
N MET A 104 -3.49 -7.38 -4.62
CA MET A 104 -2.78 -6.19 -5.04
C MET A 104 -1.26 -6.43 -5.13
N LEU A 105 -0.67 -7.22 -4.23
CA LEU A 105 0.72 -7.68 -4.33
C LEU A 105 0.95 -8.56 -5.57
N GLU A 106 0.02 -9.46 -5.91
CA GLU A 106 0.15 -10.29 -7.11
C GLU A 106 -0.01 -9.47 -8.39
N VAL A 107 -0.91 -8.48 -8.42
CA VAL A 107 -1.01 -7.54 -9.54
C VAL A 107 0.29 -6.76 -9.70
N LEU A 108 0.85 -6.23 -8.62
CA LEU A 108 2.17 -5.57 -8.63
C LEU A 108 3.25 -6.49 -9.21
N ARG A 109 3.29 -7.77 -8.79
CA ARG A 109 4.26 -8.75 -9.29
C ARG A 109 4.09 -9.06 -10.77
N GLN A 110 2.86 -9.19 -11.26
CA GLN A 110 2.61 -9.43 -12.69
C GLN A 110 3.01 -8.21 -13.52
N LEU A 111 2.63 -7.00 -13.07
CA LEU A 111 3.00 -5.77 -13.77
C LEU A 111 4.51 -5.52 -13.76
N SER A 112 5.24 -5.95 -12.71
CA SER A 112 6.69 -5.78 -12.64
C SER A 112 7.45 -6.69 -13.61
N LEU A 113 6.85 -7.82 -14.02
CA LEU A 113 7.46 -8.80 -14.93
C LEU A 113 7.14 -8.54 -16.40
N ASP A 114 6.15 -7.68 -16.71
CA ASP A 114 5.80 -7.34 -18.08
C ASP A 114 7.03 -6.78 -18.83
N SER A 115 7.19 -7.19 -20.08
CA SER A 115 8.26 -6.70 -20.96
C SER A 115 7.90 -5.41 -21.70
N THR A 116 6.67 -4.93 -21.54
CA THR A 116 6.12 -3.76 -22.20
C THR A 116 6.23 -2.55 -21.29
N ALA A 117 6.99 -1.54 -21.70
CA ALA A 117 7.02 -0.27 -20.98
C ALA A 117 5.63 0.41 -21.01
N TYR A 118 5.09 0.73 -19.84
CA TYR A 118 3.78 1.39 -19.73
C TYR A 118 3.82 2.84 -20.22
N GLN A 119 2.69 3.40 -20.65
CA GLN A 119 2.60 4.83 -20.99
C GLN A 119 2.35 5.71 -19.75
N HIS A 120 1.67 5.15 -18.76
CA HIS A 120 1.25 5.82 -17.53
C HIS A 120 1.87 5.12 -16.32
N GLY A 121 2.05 5.86 -15.23
CA GLY A 121 2.55 5.27 -13.99
C GLY A 121 1.44 4.54 -13.24
N VAL A 122 1.82 3.62 -12.36
CA VAL A 122 0.91 2.96 -11.43
C VAL A 122 1.43 3.16 -10.01
N VAL A 123 0.56 3.57 -9.09
CA VAL A 123 0.89 3.73 -7.66
C VAL A 123 0.06 2.76 -6.86
N PHE A 124 0.71 1.90 -6.11
CA PHE A 124 0.10 1.01 -5.14
C PHE A 124 0.22 1.63 -3.76
N VAL A 125 -0.89 1.68 -3.03
CA VAL A 125 -0.97 2.24 -1.67
C VAL A 125 -1.54 1.19 -0.73
N PHE A 126 -0.68 0.63 0.11
CA PHE A 126 -1.09 -0.22 1.23
C PHE A 126 -1.20 0.67 2.46
N ASN A 127 -2.41 0.93 2.96
CA ASN A 127 -2.69 1.90 4.03
C ASN A 127 -3.41 1.33 5.26
#